data_AF-A0A7S4A446-F1
#
_entry.id   AF-A0A7S4A446-F1
#
_cell.length_a   1.000
_cell.length_b   1.000
_cell.length_c   1.000
_cell.angle_alpha   90.00
_cell.angle_beta   90.00
_cell.angle_gamma   90.00
#
_symmetry.space_group_name_H-M   'P 1'
#
loop_
_entity.id
_entity.type
_entity.pdbx_description
1 polymer ?
#
loop_
_entity_poly.entity_id
_entity_poly.type
_entity_poly.pdbx_seq_one_letter_code
_entity_poly.pdbx_strand_id
1 'polypeptide(L)'
;MDTLTPAARKLASEAPSFRALKQRTDAGTLRIVFVLGLPRGGTTATERFLYEALPFDAQVNEPSLLGLPDGSNRIEPVFRAVLEASTNATTILVKEVSNKVLPATIELWSAIARWWVVVVRQPRLQLESRLVSMLDRVDSGALAPHFTPEDSSIDGRRVTSTQWRDAWRRMKCERDYSQLGEGAARLCLLHPFCLWPDVQESILGDVRCTEMASLSNLDEAACARIVDWRLGWTALEKHLDALSLLEAPPDVTIVDFSSVQADGGAALREKLRLSLFFGASHTPARRPFEWCAHKERWDDGSWARWYGGPCFAHDRSAAIQKPLKAPLPSSALPPFLRPALADASRAWARLVLLDRRALPPVAALGVDAVHDWACVSYGRQDDGVLIEAERVVVGAAAAVVTPSPSPAPY
;
A
#
# COMPACT_ATOMS: atom_id res chain seq x y z
N MET A 1 1.86 -21.21 21.53
CA MET A 1 1.16 -22.05 20.53
C MET A 1 -0.31 -22.22 20.88
N ASP A 2 -0.66 -22.15 22.17
CA ASP A 2 -2.02 -22.45 22.65
C ASP A 2 -3.06 -21.37 22.33
N THR A 3 -2.60 -20.14 22.04
CA THR A 3 -3.43 -19.00 21.63
C THR A 3 -3.80 -19.00 20.14
N LEU A 4 -3.28 -19.96 19.36
CA LEU A 4 -3.54 -20.03 17.92
C LEU A 4 -4.82 -20.81 17.61
N THR A 5 -5.61 -20.34 16.65
CA THR A 5 -6.76 -21.08 16.09
C THR A 5 -6.33 -22.45 15.54
N PRO A 6 -7.23 -23.44 15.45
CA PRO A 6 -6.90 -24.74 14.86
C PRO A 6 -6.28 -24.64 13.45
N ALA A 7 -6.77 -23.72 12.62
CA ALA A 7 -6.24 -23.48 11.27
C ALA A 7 -4.81 -22.91 11.31
N ALA A 8 -4.56 -21.90 12.14
CA ALA A 8 -3.22 -21.33 12.31
C ALA A 8 -2.24 -22.32 12.94
N ARG A 9 -2.67 -23.18 13.87
CA ARG A 9 -1.84 -24.26 14.43
C ARG A 9 -1.40 -25.27 13.37
N LYS A 10 -2.30 -25.63 12.45
CA LYS A 10 -1.96 -26.51 11.33
C LYS A 10 -0.87 -25.86 10.46
N LEU A 11 -1.06 -24.61 10.04
CA LEU A 11 -0.06 -23.87 9.26
C LEU A 11 1.28 -23.74 10.00
N ALA A 12 1.24 -23.43 11.30
CA ALA A 12 2.43 -23.34 12.15
C ALA A 12 3.15 -24.68 12.31
N SER A 13 2.44 -25.79 12.14
CA SER A 13 3.06 -27.13 12.17
C SER A 13 3.86 -27.45 10.92
N GLU A 14 3.50 -26.82 9.80
CA GLU A 14 4.16 -26.94 8.51
C GLU A 14 5.31 -25.93 8.33
N ALA A 15 5.52 -25.04 9.33
CA ALA A 15 6.56 -24.01 9.34
C ALA A 15 7.50 -24.11 10.56
N PRO A 16 8.52 -24.99 10.54
CA PRO A 16 9.55 -25.04 11.59
C PRO A 16 10.21 -23.68 11.89
N SER A 17 10.45 -22.87 10.86
CA SER A 17 11.06 -21.54 11.00
C SER A 17 10.17 -20.56 11.77
N PHE A 18 8.83 -20.69 11.65
CA PHE A 18 7.90 -19.93 12.48
C PHE A 18 8.08 -20.25 13.97
N ARG A 19 8.21 -21.54 14.32
CA ARG A 19 8.36 -21.95 15.73
C ARG A 19 9.65 -21.39 16.34
N ALA A 20 10.75 -21.40 15.58
CA ALA A 20 12.02 -20.82 16.01
C ALA A 20 11.90 -19.30 16.22
N LEU A 21 11.26 -18.58 15.29
CA LEU A 21 10.96 -17.15 15.45
C LEU A 21 10.09 -16.91 16.70
N LYS A 22 9.01 -17.67 16.86
CA LYS A 22 8.08 -17.56 18.00
C LYS A 22 8.76 -17.79 19.34
N GLN A 23 9.63 -18.79 19.44
CA GLN A 23 10.43 -19.02 20.65
C GLN A 23 11.28 -17.81 21.01
N ARG A 24 11.92 -17.18 20.03
CA ARG A 24 12.77 -16.00 20.25
C ARG A 24 11.97 -14.77 20.63
N THR A 25 10.81 -14.54 20.00
CA THR A 25 9.92 -13.44 20.34
C THR A 25 9.29 -13.62 21.72
N ASP A 26 8.89 -14.84 22.08
CA ASP A 26 8.34 -15.16 23.40
C ASP A 26 9.38 -15.02 24.51
N ALA A 27 10.63 -15.38 24.22
CA ALA A 27 11.75 -15.15 25.13
C ALA A 27 12.19 -13.68 25.20
N GLY A 28 11.60 -12.78 24.40
CA GLY A 28 11.98 -11.36 24.33
C GLY A 28 13.35 -11.10 23.71
N THR A 29 13.97 -12.10 23.08
CA THR A 29 15.30 -12.02 22.44
C THR A 29 15.26 -11.52 21.00
N LEU A 30 14.06 -11.46 20.41
CA LEU A 30 13.81 -10.92 19.08
C LEU A 30 12.54 -10.06 19.10
N ARG A 31 12.59 -8.89 18.48
CA ARG A 31 11.44 -8.03 18.22
C ARG A 31 11.28 -7.87 16.72
N ILE A 32 10.09 -8.13 16.21
CA ILE A 32 9.79 -7.99 14.78
C ILE A 32 8.80 -6.85 14.60
N VAL A 33 9.20 -5.84 13.84
CA VAL A 33 8.33 -4.72 13.45
C VAL A 33 7.92 -4.94 12.01
N PHE A 34 6.61 -4.97 11.76
CA PHE A 34 6.07 -5.08 10.42
C PHE A 34 5.71 -3.70 9.88
N VAL A 35 6.14 -3.38 8.66
CA VAL A 35 5.58 -2.29 7.86
C VAL A 35 4.62 -2.92 6.86
N LEU A 36 3.32 -2.81 7.13
CA LEU A 36 2.27 -3.22 6.22
C LEU A 36 1.66 -2.00 5.58
N GLY A 37 1.31 -2.05 4.32
CA GLY A 37 0.53 -0.95 3.76
C GLY A 37 0.07 -1.19 2.36
N LEU A 38 -0.54 -0.17 1.79
CA LEU A 38 -1.14 -0.28 0.48
C LEU A 38 -0.06 -0.31 -0.62
N PRO A 39 -0.27 -1.03 -1.73
CA PRO A 39 0.56 -0.87 -2.93
C PRO A 39 0.60 0.60 -3.36
N ARG A 40 1.81 1.14 -3.62
CA ARG A 40 2.01 2.58 -3.92
C ARG A 40 1.61 3.54 -2.78
N GLY A 41 1.38 3.01 -1.59
CA GLY A 41 1.08 3.76 -0.38
C GLY A 41 2.29 4.40 0.30
N GLY A 42 3.52 4.16 -0.17
CA GLY A 42 4.73 4.71 0.43
C GLY A 42 5.42 3.80 1.47
N THR A 43 5.06 2.51 1.48
CA THR A 43 5.64 1.50 2.39
C THR A 43 7.14 1.37 2.25
N THR A 44 7.69 1.32 1.03
CA THR A 44 9.16 1.23 0.81
C THR A 44 9.89 2.47 1.32
N ALA A 45 9.34 3.68 1.08
CA ALA A 45 9.96 4.91 1.56
C ALA A 45 9.92 4.99 3.09
N THR A 46 8.80 4.59 3.69
CA THR A 46 8.63 4.55 5.15
C THR A 46 9.56 3.53 5.79
N GLU A 47 9.64 2.31 5.24
CA GLU A 47 10.52 1.24 5.72
C GLU A 47 11.98 1.67 5.74
N ARG A 48 12.53 2.09 4.59
CA ARG A 48 13.93 2.53 4.49
C ARG A 48 14.28 3.60 5.50
N PHE A 49 13.42 4.60 5.58
CA PHE A 49 13.61 5.71 6.49
C PHE A 49 13.60 5.27 7.96
N LEU A 50 12.69 4.36 8.35
CA LEU A 50 12.68 3.81 9.70
C LEU A 50 13.93 2.98 9.97
N TYR A 51 14.37 2.18 9.01
CA TYR A 51 15.57 1.36 9.11
C TYR A 51 16.83 2.20 9.29
N GLU A 52 16.95 3.31 8.57
CA GLU A 52 18.09 4.22 8.67
C GLU A 52 18.08 5.06 9.95
N ALA A 53 16.89 5.42 10.46
CA ALA A 53 16.76 6.35 11.58
C ALA A 53 16.64 5.67 12.96
N LEU A 54 16.32 4.37 13.02
CA LEU A 54 16.12 3.62 14.26
C LEU A 54 17.08 2.43 14.32
N PRO A 55 17.45 1.93 15.52
CA PRO A 55 18.46 0.89 15.68
C PRO A 55 17.90 -0.51 15.35
N PHE A 56 17.51 -0.72 14.09
CA PHE A 56 17.18 -2.04 13.55
C PHE A 56 18.46 -2.79 13.16
N ASP A 57 18.51 -4.08 13.47
CA ASP A 57 19.67 -4.92 13.15
C ASP A 57 19.61 -5.47 11.72
N ALA A 58 18.39 -5.72 11.21
CA ALA A 58 18.16 -6.21 9.85
C ALA A 58 16.81 -5.73 9.30
N GLN A 59 16.71 -5.70 7.97
CA GLN A 59 15.46 -5.45 7.24
C GLN A 59 15.16 -6.61 6.28
N VAL A 60 13.89 -6.96 6.11
CA VAL A 60 13.42 -7.96 5.16
C VAL A 60 12.31 -7.32 4.32
N ASN A 61 12.52 -7.25 3.00
CA ASN A 61 11.63 -6.52 2.10
C ASN A 61 10.81 -7.45 1.21
N GLU A 62 9.49 -7.26 1.23
CA GLU A 62 8.51 -8.02 0.44
C GLU A 62 8.80 -9.52 0.43
N PRO A 63 8.81 -10.17 1.60
CA PRO A 63 9.03 -11.60 1.67
C PRO A 63 7.92 -12.43 1.01
N SER A 64 6.92 -11.77 0.41
CA SER A 64 5.78 -12.40 -0.23
C SER A 64 5.03 -13.25 0.77
N LEU A 65 4.34 -12.55 1.67
CA LEU A 65 3.38 -13.17 2.58
C LEU A 65 2.16 -13.79 1.85
N LEU A 66 2.16 -13.76 0.51
CA LEU A 66 1.42 -14.64 -0.38
C LEU A 66 2.16 -15.97 -0.42
N GLY A 67 1.59 -17.00 0.20
CA GLY A 67 1.93 -18.37 -0.18
C GLY A 67 1.91 -18.51 -1.71
N LEU A 68 2.69 -19.46 -2.25
CA LEU A 68 2.78 -19.54 -3.70
C LEU A 68 1.41 -19.84 -4.31
N PRO A 69 1.16 -19.32 -5.52
CA PRO A 69 -0.15 -19.39 -6.14
C PRO A 69 -0.62 -20.82 -6.49
N ASP A 70 0.29 -21.79 -6.56
CA ASP A 70 0.00 -23.21 -6.82
C ASP A 70 -0.67 -23.95 -5.64
N GLY A 71 -1.09 -23.22 -4.60
CA GLY A 71 -1.68 -23.79 -3.39
C GLY A 71 -0.67 -24.56 -2.53
N SER A 72 0.62 -24.56 -2.87
CA SER A 72 1.64 -25.16 -2.02
C SER A 72 1.92 -24.25 -0.82
N ASN A 73 1.76 -24.80 0.39
CA ASN A 73 2.08 -24.14 1.66
C ASN A 73 3.60 -23.87 1.77
N ARG A 74 4.09 -22.82 1.09
CA ARG A 74 5.45 -22.29 1.25
C ARG A 74 5.58 -21.26 2.37
N ILE A 75 4.74 -21.37 3.39
CA ILE A 75 4.86 -20.54 4.59
C ILE A 75 6.25 -20.71 5.26
N GLU A 76 6.84 -21.90 5.17
CA GLU A 76 8.17 -22.20 5.70
C GLU A 76 9.30 -21.40 5.02
N PRO A 77 9.50 -21.42 3.68
CA PRO A 77 10.49 -20.58 3.02
C PRO A 77 10.43 -19.09 3.39
N VAL A 78 9.22 -18.53 3.55
CA VAL A 78 9.02 -17.13 3.96
C VAL A 78 9.50 -16.91 5.39
N PHE A 79 9.07 -17.75 6.34
CA PHE A 79 9.56 -17.68 7.71
C PHE A 79 11.06 -17.97 7.83
N ARG A 80 11.60 -18.83 6.97
CA ARG A 80 13.03 -19.13 6.92
C ARG A 80 13.84 -17.91 6.52
N ALA A 81 13.42 -17.16 5.50
CA ALA A 81 14.09 -15.92 5.12
C ALA A 81 14.11 -14.90 6.26
N VAL A 82 12.99 -14.77 6.99
CA VAL A 82 12.93 -13.91 8.19
C VAL A 82 13.84 -14.43 9.31
N LEU A 83 13.88 -15.76 9.52
CA LEU A 83 14.74 -16.40 10.52
C LEU A 83 16.23 -16.19 10.19
N GLU A 84 16.63 -16.41 8.94
CA GLU A 84 18.00 -16.19 8.45
C GLU A 84 18.43 -14.73 8.68
N ALA A 85 17.61 -13.78 8.24
CA ALA A 85 17.83 -12.35 8.49
C ALA A 85 17.96 -12.02 9.99
N SER A 86 17.27 -12.78 10.85
CA SER A 86 17.23 -12.55 12.30
C SER A 86 18.34 -13.22 13.10
N THR A 87 19.21 -14.03 12.50
CA THR A 87 20.08 -14.99 13.22
C THR A 87 20.96 -14.33 14.29
N ASN A 88 21.39 -13.08 14.07
CA ASN A 88 22.14 -12.27 15.04
C ASN A 88 21.44 -10.93 15.37
N ALA A 89 20.15 -10.81 15.05
CA ALA A 89 19.36 -9.61 15.26
C ALA A 89 18.58 -9.71 16.57
N THR A 90 18.48 -8.59 17.28
CA THR A 90 17.55 -8.37 18.39
C THR A 90 16.28 -7.67 17.92
N THR A 91 16.36 -6.83 16.89
CA THR A 91 15.22 -6.12 16.32
C THR A 91 15.31 -6.12 14.80
N ILE A 92 14.27 -6.60 14.13
CA ILE A 92 14.20 -6.62 12.66
C ILE A 92 12.98 -5.85 12.15
N LEU A 93 13.13 -5.26 10.97
CA LEU A 93 12.06 -4.61 10.23
C LEU A 93 11.64 -5.52 9.08
N VAL A 94 10.36 -5.81 8.94
CA VAL A 94 9.82 -6.63 7.85
C VAL A 94 8.77 -5.83 7.12
N LYS A 95 8.90 -5.64 5.81
CA LYS A 95 7.94 -4.87 5.02
C LYS A 95 7.19 -5.73 4.05
N GLU A 96 5.88 -5.52 3.96
CA GLU A 96 5.02 -6.12 2.94
C GLU A 96 3.89 -5.17 2.53
N VAL A 97 3.23 -5.46 1.41
CA VAL A 97 1.99 -4.81 0.99
C VAL A 97 0.75 -5.65 1.29
N SER A 98 -0.38 -5.01 1.63
CA SER A 98 -1.59 -5.65 2.17
C SER A 98 -2.19 -6.73 1.27
N ASN A 99 -2.21 -6.50 -0.04
CA ASN A 99 -2.70 -7.46 -1.03
C ASN A 99 -1.71 -8.60 -1.30
N LYS A 100 -0.52 -8.55 -0.70
CA LYS A 100 0.46 -9.62 -0.68
C LYS A 100 0.50 -10.39 0.65
N VAL A 101 -0.50 -10.28 1.51
CA VAL A 101 -0.58 -11.08 2.75
C VAL A 101 -1.81 -11.97 2.70
N LEU A 102 -1.65 -13.28 2.87
CA LEU A 102 -2.79 -14.19 2.97
C LEU A 102 -3.52 -13.98 4.30
N PRO A 103 -4.85 -13.72 4.30
CA PRO A 103 -5.62 -13.57 5.54
C PRO A 103 -5.46 -14.77 6.49
N ALA A 104 -5.37 -15.99 5.96
CA ALA A 104 -5.17 -17.20 6.77
C ALA A 104 -3.84 -17.22 7.57
N THR A 105 -2.86 -16.40 7.17
CA THR A 105 -1.54 -16.33 7.81
C THR A 105 -1.38 -15.18 8.78
N ILE A 106 -2.34 -14.24 8.81
CA ILE A 106 -2.22 -13.00 9.60
C ILE A 106 -2.01 -13.31 11.08
N GLU A 107 -2.68 -14.36 11.59
CA GLU A 107 -2.56 -14.80 12.97
C GLU A 107 -1.12 -15.26 13.30
N LEU A 108 -0.45 -15.98 12.38
CA LEU A 108 0.94 -16.37 12.58
C LEU A 108 1.87 -15.16 12.58
N TRP A 109 1.74 -14.26 11.61
CA TRP A 109 2.56 -13.04 11.55
C TRP A 109 2.37 -12.17 12.79
N SER A 110 1.14 -12.06 13.25
CA SER A 110 0.80 -11.29 14.45
C SER A 110 1.32 -11.92 15.72
N ALA A 111 1.34 -13.26 15.80
CA ALA A 111 1.86 -13.99 16.94
C ALA A 111 3.38 -13.80 17.16
N ILE A 112 4.13 -13.39 16.14
CA ILE A 112 5.57 -13.04 16.25
C ILE A 112 5.84 -11.53 16.12
N ALA A 113 4.82 -10.75 15.79
CA ALA A 113 4.94 -9.30 15.67
C ALA A 113 5.04 -8.67 17.05
N ARG A 114 6.01 -7.78 17.21
CA ARG A 114 5.99 -6.83 18.33
C ARG A 114 5.10 -5.64 17.98
N TRP A 115 5.15 -5.19 16.72
CA TRP A 115 4.48 -3.97 16.27
C TRP A 115 4.12 -4.03 14.79
N TRP A 116 2.96 -3.49 14.40
CA TRP A 116 2.58 -3.20 13.02
C TRP A 116 2.50 -1.70 12.75
N VAL A 117 3.31 -1.23 11.81
CA VAL A 117 3.23 0.11 11.22
C VAL A 117 2.41 -0.02 9.94
N VAL A 118 1.19 0.48 9.97
CA VAL A 118 0.24 0.41 8.86
C VAL A 118 0.29 1.72 8.07
N VAL A 119 0.86 1.66 6.87
CA VAL A 119 1.03 2.81 5.99
C VAL A 119 -0.13 2.88 5.00
N VAL A 120 -0.95 3.91 5.17
CA VAL A 120 -2.03 4.26 4.25
C VAL A 120 -1.67 5.52 3.46
N ARG A 121 -2.41 5.77 2.39
CA ARG A 121 -2.24 6.97 1.57
C ARG A 121 -3.58 7.37 1.02
N GLN A 122 -3.81 8.67 0.84
CA GLN A 122 -5.00 9.16 0.15
C GLN A 122 -5.19 8.40 -1.19
N PRO A 123 -6.35 7.76 -1.44
CA PRO A 123 -6.50 6.79 -2.55
C PRO A 123 -6.29 7.35 -3.96
N ARG A 124 -6.56 8.63 -4.20
CA ARG A 124 -6.31 9.27 -5.50
C ARG A 124 -4.83 9.53 -5.72
N LEU A 125 -4.09 9.93 -4.68
CA LEU A 125 -2.63 10.03 -4.76
C LEU A 125 -1.99 8.65 -4.96
N GLN A 126 -2.54 7.62 -4.32
CA GLN A 126 -2.14 6.23 -4.52
C GLN A 126 -2.40 5.79 -5.96
N LEU A 127 -3.61 6.03 -6.50
CA LEU A 127 -3.98 5.68 -7.86
C LEU A 127 -3.17 6.46 -8.90
N GLU A 128 -2.98 7.77 -8.73
CA GLU A 128 -2.11 8.56 -9.61
C GLU A 128 -0.70 7.98 -9.65
N SER A 129 -0.14 7.67 -8.48
CA SER A 129 1.18 7.04 -8.39
C SER A 129 1.23 5.68 -9.09
N ARG A 130 0.11 4.95 -9.13
CA ARG A 130 -0.01 3.68 -9.84
C ARG A 130 -0.09 3.89 -11.35
N LEU A 131 -0.98 4.77 -11.82
CA LEU A 131 -1.17 5.08 -13.24
C LEU A 131 0.14 5.58 -13.84
N VAL A 132 0.78 6.57 -13.22
CA VAL A 132 2.06 7.12 -13.70
C VAL A 132 3.12 6.04 -13.80
N SER A 133 3.23 5.19 -12.78
CA SER A 133 4.22 4.12 -12.75
C SER A 133 4.02 3.07 -13.85
N MET A 134 2.77 2.79 -14.24
CA MET A 134 2.48 1.88 -15.35
C MET A 134 2.69 2.55 -16.69
N LEU A 135 2.23 3.78 -16.85
CA LEU A 135 2.37 4.57 -18.07
C LEU A 135 3.84 4.83 -18.43
N ASP A 136 4.70 5.13 -17.47
CA ASP A 136 6.15 5.27 -17.70
C ASP A 136 6.80 3.95 -18.18
N ARG A 137 6.29 2.79 -17.74
CA ARG A 137 6.79 1.48 -18.20
C ARG A 137 6.32 1.12 -19.61
N VAL A 138 5.11 1.55 -19.97
CA VAL A 138 4.64 1.44 -21.36
C VAL A 138 5.53 2.30 -22.26
N ASP A 139 5.77 3.55 -21.86
CA ASP A 139 6.60 4.49 -22.60
C ASP A 139 8.04 4.00 -22.76
N SER A 140 8.61 3.35 -21.73
CA SER A 140 9.95 2.79 -21.79
C SER A 140 10.04 1.45 -22.53
N GLY A 141 8.93 0.86 -22.98
CA GLY A 141 8.87 -0.47 -23.58
C GLY A 141 9.10 -1.63 -22.60
N ALA A 142 9.13 -1.37 -21.29
CA ALA A 142 9.39 -2.36 -20.25
C ALA A 142 8.31 -3.45 -20.17
N LEU A 143 7.09 -3.15 -20.64
CA LEU A 143 5.96 -4.08 -20.64
C LEU A 143 5.84 -4.89 -21.93
N ALA A 144 6.70 -4.68 -22.92
CA ALA A 144 6.68 -5.45 -24.16
C ALA A 144 7.17 -6.90 -23.95
N PRO A 145 6.62 -7.89 -24.68
CA PRO A 145 5.57 -7.77 -25.70
C PRO A 145 4.14 -7.77 -25.11
N HIS A 146 3.99 -7.86 -23.79
CA HIS A 146 2.70 -8.06 -23.15
C HIS A 146 1.77 -6.85 -23.32
N PHE A 147 2.31 -5.64 -23.22
CA PHE A 147 1.57 -4.41 -23.45
C PHE A 147 2.41 -3.39 -24.22
N THR A 148 1.82 -2.85 -25.27
CA THR A 148 2.43 -1.84 -26.14
C THR A 148 1.59 -0.56 -26.16
N PRO A 149 2.16 0.59 -26.57
CA PRO A 149 1.39 1.82 -26.75
C PRO A 149 0.14 1.65 -27.63
N GLU A 150 0.21 0.80 -28.65
CA GLU A 150 -0.87 0.50 -29.59
C GLU A 150 -2.07 -0.23 -28.95
N ASP A 151 -1.86 -0.84 -27.78
CA ASP A 151 -2.91 -1.48 -26.99
C ASP A 151 -3.74 -0.48 -26.16
N SER A 152 -3.34 0.80 -26.17
CA SER A 152 -3.98 1.88 -25.42
C SER A 152 -5.04 2.61 -26.24
N SER A 153 -6.06 3.14 -25.55
CA SER A 153 -7.06 4.03 -26.14
C SER A 153 -7.06 5.40 -25.46
N ILE A 154 -7.28 6.44 -26.26
CA ILE A 154 -7.47 7.82 -25.81
C ILE A 154 -8.79 8.30 -26.42
N ASP A 155 -9.71 8.79 -25.59
CA ASP A 155 -11.07 9.17 -26.00
C ASP A 155 -11.79 8.07 -26.78
N GLY A 156 -11.61 6.81 -26.35
CA GLY A 156 -12.20 5.63 -27.00
C GLY A 156 -11.58 5.26 -28.35
N ARG A 157 -10.47 5.89 -28.75
CA ARG A 157 -9.78 5.62 -30.02
C ARG A 157 -8.41 5.01 -29.79
N ARG A 158 -8.04 3.99 -30.56
CA ARG A 158 -6.67 3.44 -30.55
C ARG A 158 -5.69 4.51 -31.04
N VAL A 159 -4.49 4.51 -30.47
CA VAL A 159 -3.44 5.48 -30.79
C VAL A 159 -2.18 4.80 -31.29
N THR A 160 -1.44 5.49 -32.17
CA THR A 160 -0.09 5.07 -32.56
C THR A 160 0.93 5.36 -31.44
N SER A 161 2.08 4.69 -31.45
CA SER A 161 3.21 4.96 -30.55
C SER A 161 3.58 6.45 -30.39
N THR A 162 3.53 7.24 -31.47
CA THR A 162 3.86 8.68 -31.40
C THR A 162 2.76 9.48 -30.71
N GLN A 163 1.49 9.22 -31.09
CA GLN A 163 0.33 9.86 -30.46
C GLN A 163 0.23 9.52 -28.97
N TRP A 164 0.58 8.29 -28.60
CA TRP A 164 0.67 7.86 -27.21
C TRP A 164 1.69 8.69 -26.43
N ARG A 165 2.92 8.85 -26.96
CA ARG A 165 3.98 9.63 -26.31
C ARG A 165 3.57 11.08 -26.04
N ASP A 166 2.98 11.73 -27.03
CA ASP A 166 2.52 13.11 -26.90
C ASP A 166 1.35 13.24 -25.91
N ALA A 167 0.41 12.30 -25.96
CA ALA A 167 -0.68 12.25 -24.99
C ALA A 167 -0.17 11.97 -23.57
N TRP A 168 0.75 11.01 -23.40
CA TRP A 168 1.35 10.70 -22.10
C TRP A 168 2.07 11.91 -21.50
N ARG A 169 2.82 12.64 -22.33
CA ARG A 169 3.48 13.89 -21.90
C ARG A 169 2.45 14.92 -21.44
N ARG A 170 1.34 15.11 -22.16
CA ARG A 170 0.26 16.02 -21.76
C ARG A 170 -0.40 15.59 -20.45
N MET A 171 -0.80 14.32 -20.33
CA MET A 171 -1.39 13.78 -19.10
C MET A 171 -0.47 13.96 -17.88
N LYS A 172 0.85 13.80 -18.04
CA LYS A 172 1.81 14.10 -16.96
C LYS A 172 1.83 15.57 -16.54
N CYS A 173 1.76 16.48 -17.51
CA CYS A 173 1.82 17.92 -17.26
C CYS A 173 0.51 18.44 -16.67
N GLU A 174 -0.62 18.04 -17.25
CA GLU A 174 -1.96 18.50 -16.89
C GLU A 174 -2.54 17.72 -15.70
N ARG A 175 -1.98 16.55 -15.39
CA ARG A 175 -2.48 15.61 -14.38
C ARG A 175 -3.94 15.20 -14.64
N ASP A 176 -4.31 15.06 -15.91
CA ASP A 176 -5.61 14.57 -16.34
C ASP A 176 -5.47 13.21 -17.02
N TYR A 177 -6.16 12.20 -16.47
CA TYR A 177 -6.16 10.81 -16.94
C TYR A 177 -7.55 10.37 -17.40
N SER A 178 -8.52 11.28 -17.45
CA SER A 178 -9.94 11.00 -17.74
C SER A 178 -10.14 10.34 -19.10
N GLN A 179 -9.27 10.65 -20.06
CA GLN A 179 -9.34 10.20 -21.45
C GLN A 179 -8.71 8.82 -21.70
N LEU A 180 -8.07 8.19 -20.71
CA LEU A 180 -7.42 6.87 -20.89
C LEU A 180 -8.41 5.74 -21.24
N GLY A 181 -9.72 6.00 -21.16
CA GLY A 181 -10.78 5.06 -21.53
C GLY A 181 -10.61 3.68 -20.87
N GLU A 182 -10.92 2.63 -21.61
CA GLU A 182 -10.72 1.24 -21.20
C GLU A 182 -9.22 0.85 -21.11
N GLY A 183 -8.34 1.60 -21.78
CA GLY A 183 -6.88 1.42 -21.67
C GLY A 183 -6.35 1.66 -20.25
N ALA A 184 -6.95 2.59 -19.49
CA ALA A 184 -6.64 2.77 -18.07
C ALA A 184 -6.97 1.54 -17.22
N ALA A 185 -8.06 0.82 -17.53
CA ALA A 185 -8.41 -0.40 -16.81
C ALA A 185 -7.31 -1.44 -16.99
N ARG A 186 -6.86 -1.64 -18.24
CA ARG A 186 -5.74 -2.51 -18.58
C ARG A 186 -4.45 -2.08 -17.86
N LEU A 187 -4.13 -0.80 -17.80
CA LEU A 187 -2.94 -0.31 -17.09
C LEU A 187 -2.98 -0.54 -15.58
N CYS A 188 -4.14 -0.31 -14.95
CA CYS A 188 -4.35 -0.67 -13.54
C CYS A 188 -4.16 -2.18 -13.33
N LEU A 189 -4.55 -2.99 -14.31
CA LEU A 189 -4.41 -4.44 -14.36
C LEU A 189 -2.98 -4.96 -14.49
N LEU A 190 -2.09 -4.24 -15.19
CA LEU A 190 -0.73 -4.74 -15.52
C LEU A 190 0.12 -4.98 -14.27
N HIS A 191 0.32 -6.24 -13.92
CA HIS A 191 1.33 -6.64 -12.94
C HIS A 191 1.77 -8.06 -13.24
N PRO A 192 3.04 -8.41 -12.95
CA PRO A 192 3.57 -9.76 -13.14
C PRO A 192 2.65 -10.88 -12.64
N PHE A 193 2.04 -10.67 -11.46
CA PHE A 193 1.17 -11.68 -10.83
C PHE A 193 -0.20 -11.85 -11.50
N CYS A 194 -0.71 -10.85 -12.22
CA CYS A 194 -2.00 -11.00 -12.91
C CYS A 194 -1.94 -11.92 -14.13
N LEU A 195 -0.76 -12.42 -14.48
CA LEU A 195 -0.58 -13.46 -15.49
C LEU A 195 -0.61 -14.87 -14.88
N TRP A 196 -0.70 -15.00 -13.55
CA TRP A 196 -0.74 -16.28 -12.87
C TRP A 196 -2.20 -16.76 -12.72
N PRO A 197 -2.57 -17.96 -13.21
CA PRO A 197 -3.98 -18.41 -13.28
C PRO A 197 -4.72 -18.42 -11.92
N ASP A 198 -4.01 -18.75 -10.87
CA ASP A 198 -4.42 -18.79 -9.46
C ASP A 198 -4.59 -17.40 -8.84
N VAL A 199 -3.68 -16.47 -9.14
CA VAL A 199 -3.86 -15.06 -8.78
C VAL A 199 -5.03 -14.46 -9.56
N GLN A 200 -5.20 -14.82 -10.84
CA GLN A 200 -6.37 -14.44 -11.62
C GLN A 200 -7.65 -14.97 -10.99
N GLU A 201 -7.71 -16.24 -10.59
CA GLU A 201 -8.85 -16.82 -9.88
C GLU A 201 -9.15 -16.06 -8.57
N SER A 202 -8.12 -15.70 -7.80
CA SER A 202 -8.30 -14.95 -6.55
C SER A 202 -8.81 -13.50 -6.73
N ILE A 203 -8.53 -12.88 -7.89
CA ILE A 203 -8.91 -11.49 -8.20
C ILE A 203 -10.22 -11.42 -8.99
N LEU A 204 -10.37 -12.32 -9.95
CA LEU A 204 -11.42 -12.28 -10.98
C LEU A 204 -12.55 -13.28 -10.68
N GLY A 205 -12.34 -14.23 -9.76
CA GLY A 205 -13.26 -15.33 -9.50
C GLY A 205 -13.32 -16.27 -10.70
N ASP A 206 -14.54 -16.56 -11.16
CA ASP A 206 -14.77 -17.43 -12.33
C ASP A 206 -14.42 -16.77 -13.68
N VAL A 207 -14.09 -15.47 -13.68
CA VAL A 207 -13.77 -14.73 -14.90
C VAL A 207 -12.34 -15.05 -15.35
N ARG A 208 -12.21 -15.94 -16.34
CA ARG A 208 -10.91 -16.31 -16.91
C ARG A 208 -10.39 -15.24 -17.88
N CYS A 209 -9.23 -14.67 -17.56
CA CYS A 209 -8.52 -13.75 -18.44
C CYS A 209 -7.24 -14.40 -18.99
N THR A 210 -7.37 -15.19 -20.05
CA THR A 210 -6.23 -15.94 -20.60
C THR A 210 -5.23 -15.09 -21.38
N GLU A 211 -5.59 -13.87 -21.79
CA GLU A 211 -4.71 -12.95 -22.52
C GLU A 211 -4.96 -11.50 -22.08
N MET A 212 -3.93 -10.66 -21.99
CA MET A 212 -4.16 -9.24 -21.64
C MET A 212 -5.04 -8.50 -22.67
N ALA A 213 -5.15 -9.04 -23.89
CA ALA A 213 -6.05 -8.56 -24.93
C ALA A 213 -7.54 -8.82 -24.60
N SER A 214 -7.89 -9.84 -23.79
CA SER A 214 -9.29 -10.12 -23.42
C SER A 214 -9.81 -9.24 -22.28
N LEU A 215 -8.95 -8.43 -21.65
CA LEU A 215 -9.30 -7.50 -20.58
C LEU A 215 -10.21 -6.34 -21.02
N SER A 216 -10.34 -6.06 -22.32
CA SER A 216 -11.31 -5.06 -22.82
C SER A 216 -12.76 -5.52 -22.73
N ASN A 217 -12.99 -6.81 -22.47
CA ASN A 217 -14.35 -7.37 -22.37
C ASN A 217 -14.78 -7.59 -20.92
N LEU A 218 -14.02 -7.07 -19.95
CA LEU A 218 -14.40 -7.14 -18.54
C LEU A 218 -15.55 -6.19 -18.26
N ASP A 219 -16.56 -6.70 -17.57
CA ASP A 219 -17.62 -5.85 -17.05
C ASP A 219 -17.11 -4.89 -15.96
N GLU A 220 -17.93 -3.89 -15.63
CA GLU A 220 -17.60 -2.88 -14.62
C GLU A 220 -17.32 -3.51 -13.25
N ALA A 221 -17.99 -4.61 -12.90
CA ALA A 221 -17.82 -5.29 -11.62
C ALA A 221 -16.45 -5.98 -11.51
N ALA A 222 -16.00 -6.64 -12.57
CA ALA A 222 -14.66 -7.21 -12.67
C ALA A 222 -13.61 -6.11 -12.58
N CYS A 223 -13.78 -5.01 -13.32
CA CYS A 223 -12.90 -3.85 -13.26
C CYS A 223 -12.81 -3.26 -11.84
N ALA A 224 -13.92 -3.18 -11.11
CA ALA A 224 -13.95 -2.73 -9.73
C ALA A 224 -13.17 -3.67 -8.79
N ARG A 225 -13.36 -5.00 -8.89
CA ARG A 225 -12.62 -5.99 -8.07
C ARG A 225 -11.11 -5.91 -8.27
N ILE A 226 -10.71 -5.74 -9.51
CA ILE A 226 -9.32 -5.56 -9.90
C ILE A 226 -8.72 -4.31 -9.27
N VAL A 227 -9.45 -3.19 -9.33
CA VAL A 227 -9.00 -1.91 -8.78
C VAL A 227 -8.92 -1.99 -7.27
N ASP A 228 -9.92 -2.59 -6.62
CA ASP A 228 -9.90 -2.85 -5.18
C ASP A 228 -8.69 -3.69 -4.76
N TRP A 229 -8.46 -4.82 -5.43
CA TRP A 229 -7.30 -5.67 -5.16
C TRP A 229 -5.98 -4.92 -5.37
N ARG A 230 -5.92 -4.05 -6.38
CA ARG A 230 -4.73 -3.24 -6.71
C ARG A 230 -4.45 -2.16 -5.69
N LEU A 231 -5.48 -1.48 -5.22
CA LEU A 231 -5.34 -0.49 -4.18
C LEU A 231 -5.13 -1.15 -2.82
N GLY A 232 -5.58 -2.40 -2.64
CA GLY A 232 -5.31 -3.23 -1.47
C GLY A 232 -6.06 -2.81 -0.21
N TRP A 233 -7.11 -1.99 -0.34
CA TRP A 233 -7.89 -1.47 0.78
C TRP A 233 -8.72 -2.55 1.47
N THR A 234 -9.50 -3.33 0.71
CA THR A 234 -10.27 -4.45 1.26
C THR A 234 -9.37 -5.48 1.93
N ALA A 235 -8.20 -5.78 1.34
CA ALA A 235 -7.22 -6.67 1.96
C ALA A 235 -6.70 -6.08 3.29
N LEU A 236 -6.39 -4.79 3.32
CA LEU A 236 -5.92 -4.12 4.53
C LEU A 236 -6.98 -4.14 5.63
N GLU A 237 -8.23 -3.80 5.33
CA GLU A 237 -9.34 -3.85 6.31
C GLU A 237 -9.48 -5.26 6.89
N LYS A 238 -9.47 -6.31 6.05
CA LYS A 238 -9.50 -7.71 6.51
C LYS A 238 -8.33 -8.05 7.45
N HIS A 239 -7.12 -7.55 7.18
CA HIS A 239 -5.97 -7.77 8.07
C HIS A 239 -6.15 -7.05 9.40
N LEU A 240 -6.64 -5.81 9.38
CA LEU A 240 -6.89 -5.03 10.61
C LEU A 240 -8.01 -5.63 11.45
N ASP A 241 -9.06 -6.13 10.82
CA ASP A 241 -10.16 -6.84 11.48
C ASP A 241 -9.63 -8.13 12.11
N ALA A 242 -8.89 -8.94 11.36
CA ALA A 242 -8.32 -10.18 11.88
C ALA A 242 -7.35 -9.94 13.05
N LEU A 243 -6.56 -8.86 13.01
CA LEU A 243 -5.70 -8.44 14.13
C LEU A 243 -6.53 -8.14 15.40
N SER A 244 -7.69 -7.51 15.26
CA SER A 244 -8.54 -7.13 16.40
C SER A 244 -9.19 -8.33 17.10
N LEU A 245 -9.26 -9.48 16.44
CA LEU A 245 -9.83 -10.72 16.97
C LEU A 245 -8.82 -11.55 17.78
N LEU A 246 -7.54 -11.17 17.79
CA LEU A 246 -6.52 -11.87 18.55
C LEU A 246 -6.66 -11.60 20.04
N GLU A 247 -6.46 -12.63 20.86
CA GLU A 247 -6.49 -12.53 22.33
C GLU A 247 -5.42 -11.56 22.86
N ALA A 248 -4.25 -11.57 22.22
CA ALA A 248 -3.13 -10.68 22.51
C ALA A 248 -2.65 -10.04 21.20
N PRO A 249 -3.29 -8.97 20.72
CA PRO A 249 -2.91 -8.33 19.47
C PRO A 249 -1.57 -7.58 19.65
N PRO A 250 -0.73 -7.52 18.60
CA PRO A 250 0.46 -6.68 18.61
C PRO A 250 0.07 -5.20 18.67
N ASP A 251 1.02 -4.34 19.06
CA ASP A 251 0.84 -2.90 18.97
C ASP A 251 0.67 -2.49 17.49
N VAL A 252 -0.22 -1.53 17.22
CA VAL A 252 -0.51 -1.04 15.87
C VAL A 252 -0.43 0.47 15.83
N THR A 253 0.29 1.00 14.84
CA THR A 253 0.28 2.43 14.50
C THR A 253 -0.13 2.59 13.05
N ILE A 254 -1.17 3.37 12.79
CA ILE A 254 -1.59 3.74 11.43
C ILE A 254 -0.97 5.09 11.09
N VAL A 255 -0.42 5.23 9.89
CA VAL A 255 0.15 6.50 9.40
C VAL A 255 -0.34 6.80 7.99
N ASP A 256 -0.79 8.04 7.75
CA ASP A 256 -0.95 8.55 6.40
C ASP A 256 0.41 8.96 5.84
N PHE A 257 0.77 8.43 4.68
CA PHE A 257 2.06 8.70 4.07
C PHE A 257 2.27 10.17 3.76
N SER A 258 1.22 10.93 3.44
CA SER A 258 1.35 12.39 3.22
C SER A 258 1.82 13.11 4.49
N SER A 259 1.38 12.64 5.66
CA SER A 259 1.85 13.14 6.96
C SER A 259 3.31 12.76 7.22
N VAL A 260 3.70 11.52 6.90
CA VAL A 260 5.11 11.07 6.97
C VAL A 260 5.99 11.91 6.04
N GLN A 261 5.50 12.28 4.85
CA GLN A 261 6.20 13.16 3.93
C GLN A 261 6.31 14.59 4.47
N ALA A 262 5.31 15.07 5.21
CA ALA A 262 5.25 16.44 5.71
C ALA A 262 6.24 16.71 6.84
N ASP A 263 6.29 15.83 7.85
CA ASP A 263 7.21 15.96 8.99
C ASP A 263 8.53 15.20 8.81
N GLY A 264 8.71 14.55 7.65
CA GLY A 264 9.84 13.68 7.40
C GLY A 264 9.89 12.51 8.39
N GLY A 265 8.74 11.95 8.74
CA GLY A 265 8.52 10.78 9.60
C GLY A 265 8.83 11.00 11.08
N ALA A 266 8.95 12.25 11.53
CA ALA A 266 9.36 12.58 12.90
C ALA A 266 8.43 11.99 13.97
N ALA A 267 7.12 12.13 13.82
CA ALA A 267 6.14 11.60 14.77
C ALA A 267 6.21 10.07 14.87
N LEU A 268 6.33 9.39 13.72
CA LEU A 268 6.44 7.94 13.68
C LEU A 268 7.74 7.44 14.31
N ARG A 269 8.87 8.07 14.01
CA ARG A 269 10.17 7.74 14.63
C ARG A 269 10.10 7.90 16.14
N GLU A 270 9.57 9.02 16.62
CA GLU A 270 9.52 9.30 18.05
C GLU A 270 8.64 8.27 18.78
N LYS A 271 7.48 7.93 18.22
CA LYS A 271 6.61 6.89 18.77
C LYS A 271 7.32 5.54 18.87
N LEU A 272 8.00 5.10 17.80
CA LEU A 272 8.74 3.83 17.82
C LEU A 272 9.96 3.89 18.74
N ARG A 273 10.67 5.02 18.79
CA ARG A 273 11.82 5.22 19.67
C ARG A 273 11.43 5.06 21.14
N LEU A 274 10.35 5.71 21.56
CA LEU A 274 9.86 5.66 22.94
C LEU A 274 9.31 4.27 23.31
N SER A 275 8.66 3.58 22.36
CA SER A 275 7.96 2.32 22.68
C SER A 275 8.78 1.05 22.46
N LEU A 276 9.76 1.07 21.54
CA LEU A 276 10.56 -0.11 21.17
C LEU A 276 12.04 0.02 21.50
N PHE A 277 12.57 1.25 21.48
CA PHE A 277 14.00 1.52 21.55
C PHE A 277 14.37 2.40 22.74
N PHE A 278 13.54 2.41 23.79
CA PHE A 278 13.79 3.22 24.98
C PHE A 278 15.15 2.85 25.60
N GLY A 279 16.03 3.85 25.72
CA GLY A 279 17.39 3.66 26.25
C GLY A 279 18.40 3.00 25.31
N ALA A 280 18.03 2.66 24.07
CA ALA A 280 18.96 2.10 23.10
C ALA A 280 19.85 3.20 22.48
N SER A 281 21.16 2.97 22.42
CA SER A 281 22.07 3.82 21.64
C SER A 281 21.90 3.55 20.15
N HIS A 282 21.68 4.59 19.35
CA HIS A 282 21.58 4.46 17.90
C HIS A 282 22.94 4.02 17.32
N THR A 283 23.00 2.79 16.82
CA THR A 283 24.09 2.33 15.96
C THR A 283 23.48 2.05 14.59
N PRO A 284 23.94 2.71 13.52
CA PRO A 284 23.35 2.53 12.20
C PRO A 284 23.50 1.09 11.73
N ALA A 285 22.48 0.62 11.01
CA ALA A 285 22.30 -0.78 10.68
C ALA A 285 23.42 -1.34 9.78
N ARG A 286 23.78 -2.61 10.01
CA ARG A 286 24.82 -3.33 9.24
C ARG A 286 24.21 -3.98 8.01
N ARG A 287 24.09 -3.21 6.93
CA ARG A 287 23.66 -3.60 5.56
C ARG A 287 22.24 -4.20 5.46
N PRO A 288 21.46 -3.78 4.45
CA PRO A 288 20.15 -4.36 4.19
C PRO A 288 20.25 -5.85 3.82
N PHE A 289 19.39 -6.70 4.38
CA PHE A 289 19.22 -8.07 3.92
C PHE A 289 18.25 -8.08 2.74
N GLU A 290 18.81 -8.17 1.53
CA GLU A 290 18.04 -8.19 0.30
C GLU A 290 17.54 -9.62 0.02
N TRP A 291 16.29 -9.89 0.40
CA TRP A 291 15.59 -11.08 -0.05
C TRP A 291 14.43 -10.69 -0.94
N CYS A 292 14.28 -11.38 -2.08
CA CYS A 292 13.13 -11.24 -2.97
C CYS A 292 12.60 -12.65 -3.23
N ALA A 293 11.44 -12.97 -2.68
CA ALA A 293 10.80 -14.27 -2.78
C ALA A 293 10.56 -14.75 -4.23
N HIS A 294 10.68 -13.85 -5.21
CA HIS A 294 10.40 -14.11 -6.62
C HIS A 294 11.63 -14.54 -7.44
N LYS A 295 12.84 -14.55 -6.88
CA LYS A 295 14.10 -14.87 -7.60
C LYS A 295 14.09 -16.26 -8.25
N GLU A 296 13.30 -17.20 -7.71
CA GLU A 296 13.15 -18.54 -8.29
C GLU A 296 12.25 -18.60 -9.53
N ARG A 297 11.40 -17.58 -9.77
CA ARG A 297 10.41 -17.59 -10.87
C ARG A 297 10.63 -16.50 -11.91
N TRP A 298 11.44 -15.50 -11.59
CA TRP A 298 11.82 -14.46 -12.54
C TRP A 298 13.34 -14.40 -12.61
N ASP A 299 13.89 -14.45 -13.82
CA ASP A 299 15.28 -14.07 -14.01
C ASP A 299 15.45 -12.58 -13.69
N ASP A 300 16.62 -12.22 -13.15
CA ASP A 300 16.93 -10.86 -12.72
C ASP A 300 16.71 -9.83 -13.84
N GLY A 301 16.87 -10.22 -15.12
CA GLY A 301 16.67 -9.36 -16.28
C GLY A 301 15.20 -9.07 -16.57
N SER A 302 14.33 -10.08 -16.55
CA SER A 302 12.88 -9.90 -16.69
C SER A 302 12.30 -9.14 -15.50
N TRP A 303 12.77 -9.42 -14.29
CA TRP A 303 12.36 -8.70 -13.09
C TRP A 303 12.80 -7.22 -13.12
N ALA A 304 14.05 -6.95 -13.50
CA ALA A 304 14.57 -5.59 -13.67
C ALA A 304 13.86 -4.82 -14.78
N ARG A 305 13.37 -5.47 -15.83
CA ARG A 305 12.50 -4.83 -16.82
C ARG A 305 11.17 -4.39 -16.20
N TRP A 306 10.53 -5.26 -15.41
CA TRP A 306 9.26 -4.94 -14.77
C TRP A 306 9.36 -3.95 -13.61
N TYR A 307 10.47 -3.89 -12.87
CA TYR A 307 10.60 -3.03 -11.70
C TYR A 307 11.62 -1.90 -11.84
N GLY A 308 12.41 -1.88 -12.90
CA GLY A 308 13.53 -0.94 -13.11
C GLY A 308 14.71 -1.33 -12.22
N GLY A 309 15.73 -2.00 -12.78
CA GLY A 309 16.92 -2.45 -12.03
C GLY A 309 16.57 -3.37 -10.84
N PRO A 310 17.52 -3.80 -9.99
CA PRO A 310 17.14 -4.52 -8.77
C PRO A 310 16.19 -3.60 -7.98
N CYS A 311 15.10 -4.16 -7.43
CA CYS A 311 13.91 -3.52 -6.86
C CYS A 311 14.11 -2.32 -5.90
N PHE A 312 15.34 -1.95 -5.64
CA PHE A 312 15.81 -1.03 -4.63
C PHE A 312 16.93 -0.09 -5.14
N ALA A 313 17.39 -0.20 -6.39
CA ALA A 313 18.46 0.64 -6.96
C ALA A 313 18.03 2.08 -7.24
N HIS A 314 16.73 2.31 -7.47
CA HIS A 314 16.18 3.63 -7.72
C HIS A 314 15.74 4.28 -6.40
N ASP A 315 16.72 4.67 -5.59
CA ASP A 315 16.70 5.91 -4.77
C ASP A 315 17.94 5.88 -3.86
N ARG A 316 18.96 6.66 -4.23
CA ARG A 316 20.16 6.88 -3.40
C ARG A 316 19.94 7.93 -2.30
N SER A 317 18.70 8.39 -2.13
CA SER A 317 18.32 9.43 -1.18
C SER A 317 17.42 8.85 -0.10
N ALA A 318 17.93 8.82 1.13
CA ALA A 318 17.22 8.57 2.38
C ALA A 318 16.06 9.56 2.65
N ALA A 319 16.06 10.72 1.96
CA ALA A 319 15.09 11.77 2.23
C ALA A 319 13.71 11.41 1.68
N ILE A 320 12.72 11.30 2.59
CA ILE A 320 11.32 11.27 2.21
C ILE A 320 10.98 12.60 1.52
N GLN A 321 10.65 12.54 0.25
CA GLN A 321 10.25 13.73 -0.50
C GLN A 321 8.97 14.30 0.11
N LYS A 322 8.95 15.63 0.34
CA LYS A 322 7.76 16.34 0.84
C LYS A 322 6.54 16.09 -0.05
N PRO A 323 5.31 16.18 0.48
CA PRO A 323 4.12 16.00 -0.34
C PRO A 323 4.03 17.19 -1.31
N LEU A 324 4.34 16.95 -2.59
CA LEU A 324 4.38 18.01 -3.61
C LEU A 324 3.04 18.20 -4.35
N LYS A 325 2.03 17.37 -4.06
CA LYS A 325 0.84 17.24 -4.91
C LYS A 325 -0.44 17.08 -4.09
N ALA A 326 -1.43 17.92 -4.39
CA ALA A 326 -2.80 17.70 -3.95
C ALA A 326 -3.45 16.52 -4.71
N PRO A 327 -4.42 15.80 -4.10
CA PRO A 327 -5.19 14.76 -4.77
C PRO A 327 -5.83 15.28 -6.06
N LEU A 328 -5.94 14.40 -7.06
CA LEU A 328 -6.62 14.73 -8.30
C LEU A 328 -8.11 14.97 -8.07
N PRO A 329 -8.76 15.89 -8.80
CA PRO A 329 -10.20 15.97 -8.83
C PRO A 329 -10.80 14.71 -9.46
N SER A 330 -12.03 14.34 -9.10
CA SER A 330 -12.71 13.14 -9.64
C SER A 330 -12.84 13.18 -11.16
N SER A 331 -12.97 14.39 -11.72
CA SER A 331 -13.10 14.63 -13.15
C SER A 331 -11.84 14.25 -13.93
N ALA A 332 -10.65 14.37 -13.32
CA ALA A 332 -9.36 14.01 -13.92
C ALA A 332 -9.06 12.50 -13.89
N LEU A 333 -10.01 11.69 -13.43
CA LEU A 333 -9.89 10.24 -13.33
C LEU A 333 -10.92 9.55 -14.23
N PRO A 334 -10.57 8.39 -14.81
CA PRO A 334 -11.50 7.58 -15.60
C PRO A 334 -12.82 7.32 -14.84
N PRO A 335 -13.99 7.54 -15.46
CA PRO A 335 -15.29 7.43 -14.78
C PRO A 335 -15.51 6.10 -14.05
N PHE A 336 -15.12 4.99 -14.67
CA PHE A 336 -15.32 3.65 -14.09
C PHE A 336 -14.52 3.40 -12.80
N LEU A 337 -13.47 4.17 -12.52
CA LEU A 337 -12.67 4.05 -11.28
C LEU A 337 -13.31 4.77 -10.09
N ARG A 338 -14.25 5.69 -10.34
CA ARG A 338 -14.78 6.60 -9.31
C ARG A 338 -15.49 5.87 -8.16
N PRO A 339 -16.32 4.83 -8.39
CA PRO A 339 -16.96 4.11 -7.29
C PRO A 339 -15.96 3.46 -6.32
N ALA A 340 -15.01 2.67 -6.84
CA ALA A 340 -13.99 2.01 -6.02
C ALA A 340 -13.11 3.02 -5.25
N LEU A 341 -12.84 4.18 -5.85
CA LEU A 341 -12.12 5.26 -5.16
C LEU A 341 -12.94 5.91 -4.05
N ALA A 342 -14.26 6.02 -4.20
CA ALA A 342 -15.12 6.55 -3.15
C ALA A 342 -15.08 5.63 -1.92
N ASP A 343 -15.19 4.32 -2.11
CA ASP A 343 -15.06 3.31 -1.04
C ASP A 343 -13.69 3.35 -0.37
N ALA A 344 -12.62 3.32 -1.15
CA ALA A 344 -11.26 3.43 -0.65
C ALA A 344 -11.05 4.72 0.15
N SER A 345 -11.66 5.82 -0.28
CA SER A 345 -11.50 7.10 0.39
C SER A 345 -12.28 7.11 1.72
N ARG A 346 -13.46 6.47 1.79
CA ARG A 346 -14.20 6.25 3.04
C ARG A 346 -13.37 5.43 4.03
N ALA A 347 -12.76 4.34 3.56
CA ALA A 347 -11.87 3.50 4.38
C ALA A 347 -10.67 4.31 4.90
N TRP A 348 -10.02 5.09 4.03
CA TRP A 348 -8.93 5.99 4.42
C TRP A 348 -9.37 6.98 5.50
N ALA A 349 -10.50 7.65 5.33
CA ALA A 349 -10.99 8.65 6.29
C ALA A 349 -11.28 8.02 7.66
N ARG A 350 -11.94 6.84 7.68
CA ARG A 350 -12.15 6.08 8.92
C ARG A 350 -10.81 5.78 9.62
N LEU A 351 -9.83 5.29 8.88
CA LEU A 351 -8.55 4.87 9.45
C LEU A 351 -7.67 6.04 9.89
N VAL A 352 -7.70 7.18 9.20
CA VAL A 352 -6.80 8.31 9.49
C VAL A 352 -7.42 9.31 10.46
N LEU A 353 -8.74 9.50 10.40
CA LEU A 353 -9.42 10.53 11.19
C LEU A 353 -10.10 9.98 12.44
N LEU A 354 -10.57 8.74 12.40
CA LEU A 354 -11.41 8.18 13.47
C LEU A 354 -10.72 7.05 14.26
N ASP A 355 -9.74 6.38 13.67
CA ASP A 355 -9.04 5.28 14.35
C ASP A 355 -8.03 5.81 15.37
N ARG A 356 -8.20 5.44 16.64
CA ARG A 356 -7.30 5.80 17.75
C ARG A 356 -5.85 5.35 17.57
N ARG A 357 -5.59 4.39 16.68
CA ARG A 357 -4.24 3.89 16.39
C ARG A 357 -3.49 4.81 15.42
N ALA A 358 -4.21 5.71 14.74
CA ALA A 358 -3.63 6.64 13.79
C ALA A 358 -2.77 7.71 14.47
N LEU A 359 -1.66 8.05 13.82
CA LEU A 359 -0.97 9.30 14.15
C LEU A 359 -1.80 10.47 13.65
N PRO A 360 -1.88 11.57 14.43
CA PRO A 360 -2.53 12.79 13.99
C PRO A 360 -1.92 13.26 12.65
N PRO A 361 -2.75 13.71 11.71
CA PRO A 361 -2.25 14.28 10.48
C PRO A 361 -1.37 15.51 10.73
N VAL A 362 -0.31 15.64 9.95
CA VAL A 362 0.59 16.81 10.02
C VAL A 362 0.10 17.87 9.06
N ALA A 363 -0.20 19.07 9.57
CA ALA A 363 -0.57 20.21 8.74
C ALA A 363 0.59 20.62 7.81
N ALA A 364 0.33 20.66 6.50
CA ALA A 364 1.30 21.06 5.50
C ALA A 364 0.60 21.48 4.21
N LEU A 365 1.21 22.40 3.45
CA LEU A 365 0.74 22.77 2.11
C LEU A 365 0.58 21.51 1.23
N GLY A 366 -0.66 21.21 0.83
CA GLY A 366 -1.02 20.00 0.09
C GLY A 366 -1.57 18.85 0.94
N VAL A 367 -1.27 18.80 2.24
CA VAL A 367 -1.91 17.90 3.23
C VAL A 367 -3.15 18.56 3.82
N ASP A 368 -3.11 19.87 4.10
CA ASP A 368 -4.30 20.64 4.51
C ASP A 368 -5.38 20.55 3.43
N ALA A 369 -5.01 20.62 2.15
CA ALA A 369 -5.92 20.40 1.04
C ALA A 369 -6.43 18.94 0.94
N VAL A 370 -5.69 17.93 1.40
CA VAL A 370 -6.15 16.52 1.47
C VAL A 370 -7.16 16.32 2.58
N HIS A 371 -6.90 16.91 3.74
CA HIS A 371 -7.75 16.83 4.93
C HIS A 371 -8.99 17.71 4.79
N ASP A 372 -8.85 18.94 4.28
CA ASP A 372 -9.97 19.81 3.91
C ASP A 372 -10.78 19.20 2.77
N TRP A 373 -10.14 18.61 1.75
CA TRP A 373 -10.86 17.86 0.72
C TRP A 373 -11.62 16.68 1.31
N ALA A 374 -11.05 15.93 2.26
CA ALA A 374 -11.75 14.84 2.92
C ALA A 374 -12.94 15.39 3.73
N CYS A 375 -12.73 16.37 4.60
CA CYS A 375 -13.80 17.01 5.37
C CYS A 375 -14.90 17.61 4.48
N VAL A 376 -14.56 18.22 3.34
CA VAL A 376 -15.52 18.80 2.37
C VAL A 376 -16.20 17.72 1.52
N SER A 377 -15.51 16.65 1.15
CA SER A 377 -16.07 15.55 0.33
C SER A 377 -16.88 14.55 1.16
N TYR A 378 -16.59 14.43 2.46
CA TYR A 378 -17.39 13.63 3.41
C TYR A 378 -18.49 14.44 4.09
N GLY A 379 -18.36 15.78 4.13
CA GLY A 379 -19.40 16.70 4.57
C GLY A 379 -20.43 17.08 3.50
N ARG A 380 -20.27 16.63 2.24
CA ARG A 380 -21.21 16.88 1.15
C ARG A 380 -21.95 15.62 0.71
N GLN A 381 -23.18 15.56 1.21
CA GLN A 381 -24.46 14.97 0.76
C GLN A 381 -24.63 14.05 -0.47
N ASP A 382 -23.61 13.58 -1.19
CA ASP A 382 -23.88 12.85 -2.44
C ASP A 382 -24.23 11.34 -2.27
N ASP A 383 -24.06 10.75 -1.07
CA ASP A 383 -24.37 9.30 -0.85
C ASP A 383 -25.21 9.01 0.42
N GLY A 384 -25.94 9.99 0.97
CA GLY A 384 -26.98 9.72 1.98
C GLY A 384 -26.53 9.19 3.36
N VAL A 385 -25.22 9.13 3.66
CA VAL A 385 -24.71 8.83 5.01
C VAL A 385 -23.83 10.00 5.47
N LEU A 386 -24.41 10.86 6.32
CA LEU A 386 -23.66 11.84 7.10
C LEU A 386 -22.78 11.06 8.09
N ILE A 387 -21.47 10.99 7.83
CA ILE A 387 -20.53 10.85 8.93
C ILE A 387 -20.39 12.26 9.48
N GLU A 388 -21.14 12.58 10.53
CA GLU A 388 -20.82 13.75 11.35
C GLU A 388 -19.40 13.53 11.88
N ALA A 389 -18.42 14.04 11.14
CA ALA A 389 -17.10 14.27 11.67
C ALA A 389 -17.29 15.30 12.78
N GLU A 390 -17.38 14.83 14.03
CA GLU A 390 -17.09 15.67 15.18
C GLU A 390 -15.84 16.46 14.83
N ARG A 391 -15.99 17.78 14.76
CA ARG A 391 -14.93 18.72 14.41
C ARG A 391 -13.72 18.41 15.31
N VAL A 392 -12.75 17.67 14.80
CA VAL A 392 -11.41 17.64 15.36
C VAL A 392 -10.82 19.00 15.04
N VAL A 393 -11.02 19.93 15.97
CA VAL A 393 -10.36 21.24 15.97
C VAL A 393 -8.87 20.98 16.09
N VAL A 394 -8.17 20.93 14.95
CA VAL A 394 -6.72 21.03 14.92
C VAL A 394 -6.41 22.48 15.28
N GLY A 395 -6.07 22.70 16.55
CA GLY A 395 -5.81 24.03 17.08
C GLY A 395 -4.63 24.69 16.38
N ALA A 396 -4.89 25.81 15.69
CA ALA A 396 -4.39 27.14 16.04
C ALA A 396 -4.50 28.10 14.83
N ALA A 397 -5.68 28.73 14.70
CA ALA A 397 -5.92 30.08 14.19
C ALA A 397 -7.37 30.14 13.68
N ALA A 398 -8.30 30.41 14.60
CA ALA A 398 -9.67 30.71 14.25
C ALA A 398 -9.72 32.07 13.52
N ALA A 399 -9.99 32.06 12.22
CA ALA A 399 -10.69 33.15 11.58
C ALA A 399 -12.17 32.74 11.51
N VAL A 400 -12.93 33.14 12.52
CA VAL A 400 -14.39 33.04 12.50
C VAL A 400 -14.89 33.98 11.40
N VAL A 401 -15.22 33.44 10.24
CA VAL A 401 -16.07 34.15 9.27
C VAL A 401 -17.51 33.87 9.68
N THR A 402 -18.09 34.79 10.44
CA THR A 402 -19.54 34.85 10.64
C THR A 402 -20.21 35.03 9.27
N PRO A 403 -21.13 34.15 8.85
CA PRO A 403 -21.89 34.39 7.63
C PRO A 403 -22.85 35.55 7.87
N SER A 404 -22.73 36.61 7.05
CA SER A 404 -23.73 37.67 6.99
C SER A 404 -25.09 37.08 6.61
N PRO A 405 -26.19 37.43 7.31
CA PRO A 405 -27.52 37.01 6.89
C PRO A 405 -27.88 37.76 5.61
N SER A 406 -28.12 37.01 4.53
CA SER A 406 -28.78 37.56 3.34
C SER A 406 -30.23 37.96 3.69
N PRO A 407 -30.72 39.10 3.18
CA PRO A 407 -32.04 39.61 3.50
C PRO A 407 -33.13 38.72 2.88
N ALA A 408 -34.19 38.50 3.64
CA ALA A 408 -35.39 37.78 3.20
C ALA A 408 -36.06 38.52 2.02
N PRO A 409 -36.65 37.79 1.06
CA PRO A 409 -37.35 38.40 -0.05
C PRO A 409 -38.70 38.98 0.43
N TYR A 410 -38.98 40.21 0.01
CA TYR A 410 -40.33 40.76 -0.07
C TYR A 410 -40.99 40.33 -1.37
#